data_AF-A0A9P8YDK2-F1
#
_entry.id   AF-A0A9P8YDK2-F1
#
_cell.length_a   1.000
_cell.length_b   1.000
_cell.length_c   1.000
_cell.angle_alpha   90.00
_cell.angle_beta   90.00
_cell.angle_gamma   90.00
#
_symmetry.space_group_name_H-M   'P 1'
#
loop_
_entity.id
_entity.type
_entity.pdbx_description
1 polymer ?
#
loop_
_entity_poly.entity_id
_entity_poly.type
_entity_poly.pdbx_seq_one_letter_code
_entity_poly.pdbx_strand_id
1 'polypeptide(L)'
;MSDLGASNTYTPFQPPGDASSESTYFAGAISGIPRYLFRVYDWSSSGFTSRSEVCSPAFGTLPKDLFRQPREDAAAMLNAHLRWKCCGRESHKLLGGRECNLMSWTSSLLFALQYALYRHKTQDAKPQLSEIKILMVDTRDLCDRNVFTRDLQTIRAFKQYPPSDQDGLGEVDDWRSSGSYYFGEYLSQGRLVLKPEQCCEVTMKDLVDRGLFKICAGLGDSEHWHRLATRVNGLRRRARPKTALSEDALQVVIDVAEAFEGFEVPAALRLLGLSPFHAREGGGRMAHDAIEGLPKTDGSRGVVCDSSSSLGGHHDHLPELQHCQYWYDVFAGLSAPKVEDEDGDLIDELARLVL
;
A
#
# COMPACT_ATOMS: atom_id res chain seq x y z
N MET A 1 -9.41 31.26 -23.45
CA MET A 1 -8.80 31.58 -22.14
C MET A 1 -9.90 32.11 -21.27
N SER A 2 -10.43 31.24 -20.42
CA SER A 2 -11.56 31.51 -19.53
C SER A 2 -11.23 30.85 -18.20
N ASP A 3 -11.40 31.62 -17.13
CA ASP A 3 -11.07 31.33 -15.74
C ASP A 3 -11.27 29.86 -15.32
N LEU A 4 -10.17 29.14 -15.13
CA LEU A 4 -10.11 27.98 -14.26
C LEU A 4 -9.61 28.49 -12.91
N GLY A 5 -10.56 28.89 -12.06
CA GLY A 5 -10.31 29.40 -10.72
C GLY A 5 -9.40 28.48 -9.90
N ALA A 6 -8.67 29.13 -9.01
CA ALA A 6 -7.76 28.57 -8.00
C ALA A 6 -7.88 27.06 -7.72
N SER A 7 -6.80 26.34 -8.04
CA SER A 7 -6.02 25.56 -7.06
C SER A 7 -6.81 24.60 -6.15
N ASN A 8 -7.27 23.46 -6.69
CA ASN A 8 -7.40 22.26 -5.86
C ASN A 8 -6.26 21.30 -6.19
N THR A 9 -5.30 21.22 -5.28
CA THR A 9 -4.16 20.28 -5.30
C THR A 9 -4.60 18.83 -5.12
N TYR A 10 -5.85 18.58 -4.70
CA TYR A 10 -6.37 17.25 -4.41
C TYR A 10 -7.85 17.16 -4.79
N THR A 11 -8.33 15.96 -5.15
CA THR A 11 -9.76 15.66 -5.31
C THR A 11 -10.22 14.74 -4.17
N PRO A 12 -10.54 15.30 -2.99
CA PRO A 12 -10.92 14.51 -1.83
C PRO A 12 -12.27 13.80 -2.04
N PHE A 13 -12.49 12.68 -1.36
CA PHE A 13 -13.81 12.07 -1.24
C PHE A 13 -14.72 12.93 -0.37
N GLN A 14 -15.95 13.13 -0.85
CA GLN A 14 -16.98 13.93 -0.20
C GLN A 14 -18.17 13.05 0.17
N PRO A 15 -18.13 12.30 1.29
CA PRO A 15 -19.27 11.51 1.72
C PRO A 15 -20.52 12.39 1.91
N PRO A 16 -21.74 11.83 1.85
CA PRO A 16 -22.97 12.58 2.14
C PRO A 16 -22.93 13.21 3.55
N GLY A 17 -23.66 14.31 3.77
CA GLY A 17 -23.84 14.87 5.11
C GLY A 17 -24.86 14.06 5.91
N ASP A 18 -24.37 13.45 7.00
CA ASP A 18 -25.05 12.86 8.18
C ASP A 18 -26.02 11.66 7.98
N ALA A 19 -25.90 10.69 8.90
CA ALA A 19 -26.72 9.49 9.16
C ALA A 19 -26.94 8.45 8.04
N SER A 20 -26.32 8.58 6.87
CA SER A 20 -26.40 7.55 5.83
C SER A 20 -25.46 6.37 6.13
N SER A 21 -25.81 5.15 5.67
CA SER A 21 -24.93 3.98 5.83
C SER A 21 -23.59 4.20 5.13
N GLU A 22 -23.57 4.90 3.99
CA GLU A 22 -22.34 5.26 3.27
C GLU A 22 -21.44 6.18 4.10
N SER A 23 -22.01 7.08 4.90
CA SER A 23 -21.26 7.97 5.80
C SER A 23 -20.58 7.18 6.92
N THR A 24 -21.28 6.20 7.50
CA THR A 24 -20.69 5.28 8.50
C THR A 24 -19.58 4.42 7.90
N TYR A 25 -19.81 3.84 6.72
CA TYR A 25 -18.79 3.06 6.03
C TYR A 25 -17.60 3.92 5.65
N PHE A 26 -17.81 5.14 5.18
CA PHE A 26 -16.74 6.06 4.84
C PHE A 26 -15.88 6.43 6.06
N ALA A 27 -16.49 6.73 7.20
CA ALA A 27 -15.74 6.97 8.45
C ALA A 27 -14.85 5.76 8.81
N GLY A 28 -15.35 4.54 8.63
CA GLY A 28 -14.54 3.32 8.79
C GLY A 28 -13.49 3.11 7.68
N ALA A 29 -13.70 3.68 6.49
CA ALA A 29 -12.81 3.54 5.34
C ALA A 29 -11.58 4.46 5.43
N ILE A 30 -11.73 5.63 6.06
CA ILE A 30 -10.64 6.57 6.32
C ILE A 30 -9.92 6.29 7.64
N SER A 31 -10.56 5.57 8.56
CA SER A 31 -9.94 5.16 9.81
C SER A 31 -8.85 4.11 9.58
N GLY A 32 -7.66 4.37 10.10
CA GLY A 32 -6.51 3.47 10.00
C GLY A 32 -6.00 3.32 8.56
N ILE A 33 -5.89 4.43 7.82
CA ILE A 33 -5.09 4.46 6.59
C ILE A 33 -3.64 4.20 6.98
N PRO A 34 -2.97 3.21 6.37
CA PRO A 34 -1.59 2.92 6.68
C PRO A 34 -0.69 4.05 6.20
N ARG A 35 0.35 4.32 6.98
CA ARG A 35 1.34 5.38 6.70
C ARG A 35 1.96 5.28 5.30
N TYR A 36 2.11 4.07 4.77
CA TYR A 36 2.68 3.86 3.45
C TYR A 36 1.75 3.08 2.53
N LEU A 37 1.53 3.62 1.34
CA LEU A 37 0.81 2.98 0.24
C LEU A 37 1.71 2.88 -1.00
N PHE A 38 1.44 1.89 -1.83
CA PHE A 38 2.19 1.59 -3.05
C PHE A 38 1.28 1.63 -4.27
N ARG A 39 1.80 2.12 -5.38
CA ARG A 39 1.16 2.05 -6.70
C ARG A 39 2.16 1.57 -7.74
N VAL A 40 1.77 0.53 -8.48
CA VAL A 40 2.54 0.02 -9.62
C VAL A 40 2.04 0.66 -10.90
N TYR A 41 2.95 1.13 -11.75
CA TYR A 41 2.58 1.67 -13.05
C TYR A 41 3.70 1.56 -14.08
N ASP A 42 3.31 1.65 -15.34
CA ASP A 42 4.17 1.82 -16.50
C ASP A 42 3.41 2.69 -17.52
N TRP A 43 3.97 2.90 -18.71
CA TRP A 43 3.38 3.74 -19.75
C TRP A 43 2.00 3.28 -20.23
N SER A 44 1.64 2.01 -20.04
CA SER A 44 0.35 1.44 -20.43
C SER A 44 -0.72 1.52 -19.31
N SER A 45 -0.35 1.99 -18.12
CA SER A 45 -1.32 2.23 -17.04
C SER A 45 -2.36 3.25 -17.43
N SER A 46 -3.61 2.99 -17.03
CA SER A 46 -4.68 4.00 -17.14
C SER A 46 -4.48 5.13 -16.14
N GLY A 47 -4.83 6.33 -16.59
CA GLY A 47 -4.55 7.57 -15.88
C GLY A 47 -3.09 8.01 -16.04
N PHE A 48 -2.68 8.96 -15.22
CA PHE A 48 -1.31 9.46 -15.18
C PHE A 48 -0.72 9.23 -13.79
N THR A 49 0.56 8.90 -13.72
CA THR A 49 1.28 8.66 -12.45
C THR A 49 2.72 9.13 -12.60
N SER A 50 3.16 9.95 -11.66
CA SER A 50 4.51 10.51 -11.57
C SER A 50 4.86 10.80 -10.11
N ARG A 51 6.11 11.21 -9.85
CA ARG A 51 6.55 11.68 -8.52
C ARG A 51 5.86 12.96 -8.04
N SER A 52 5.21 13.72 -8.92
CA SER A 52 4.55 14.98 -8.56
C SER A 52 3.02 14.86 -8.51
N GLU A 53 2.43 13.86 -9.17
CA GLU A 53 0.99 13.70 -9.18
C GLU A 53 0.53 12.32 -9.69
N VAL A 54 -0.67 11.96 -9.26
CA VAL A 54 -1.44 10.80 -9.73
C VAL A 54 -2.83 11.26 -10.13
N CYS A 55 -3.23 11.00 -11.38
CA CYS A 55 -4.49 11.46 -11.96
C CYS A 55 -5.28 10.28 -12.54
N SER A 56 -6.57 10.20 -12.20
CA SER A 56 -7.50 9.25 -12.81
C SER A 56 -7.72 9.56 -14.30
N PRO A 57 -8.16 8.56 -15.11
CA PRO A 57 -8.58 8.81 -16.49
C PRO A 57 -9.60 9.95 -16.62
N ALA A 58 -10.54 10.08 -15.67
CA ALA A 58 -11.58 11.12 -15.69
C ALA A 58 -11.10 12.53 -15.33
N PHE A 59 -9.85 12.73 -14.91
CA PHE A 59 -9.34 14.05 -14.51
C PHE A 59 -9.50 15.11 -15.62
N GLY A 60 -9.39 14.72 -16.89
CA GLY A 60 -9.55 15.62 -18.05
C GLY A 60 -11.00 15.91 -18.46
N THR A 61 -12.00 15.21 -17.90
CA THR A 61 -13.39 15.19 -18.40
C THR A 61 -14.44 15.56 -17.34
N LEU A 62 -14.04 16.25 -16.27
CA LEU A 62 -14.80 16.55 -15.05
C LEU A 62 -15.00 15.33 -14.15
N PRO A 63 -14.04 15.05 -13.25
CA PRO A 63 -14.16 13.93 -12.31
C PRO A 63 -15.34 14.13 -11.37
N LYS A 64 -16.27 13.16 -11.32
CA LYS A 64 -17.36 13.14 -10.35
C LYS A 64 -16.96 12.36 -9.11
N ASP A 65 -17.17 12.96 -7.95
CA ASP A 65 -16.93 12.31 -6.67
C ASP A 65 -17.77 11.02 -6.54
N LEU A 66 -17.12 9.94 -6.09
CA LEU A 66 -17.74 8.62 -5.99
C LEU A 66 -18.98 8.61 -5.10
N PHE A 67 -19.00 9.39 -4.02
CA PHE A 67 -20.08 9.45 -3.03
C PHE A 67 -21.15 10.50 -3.34
N ARG A 68 -20.91 11.39 -4.32
CA ARG A 68 -21.86 12.45 -4.73
C ARG A 68 -22.63 12.14 -6.01
N GLN A 69 -22.28 11.08 -6.73
CA GLN A 69 -23.03 10.62 -7.90
C GLN A 69 -24.19 9.69 -7.51
N PRO A 70 -25.14 9.38 -8.44
CA PRO A 70 -26.18 8.38 -8.20
C PRO A 70 -25.58 7.04 -7.73
N ARG A 71 -26.27 6.34 -6.84
CA ARG A 71 -25.68 5.20 -6.12
C ARG A 71 -25.40 4.02 -7.03
N GLU A 72 -26.27 3.81 -8.00
CA GLU A 72 -26.15 2.81 -9.05
C GLU A 72 -24.94 3.12 -9.95
N ASP A 73 -24.72 4.41 -10.26
CA ASP A 73 -23.56 4.86 -11.02
C ASP A 73 -22.25 4.66 -10.23
N ALA A 74 -22.27 4.97 -8.93
CA ALA A 74 -21.13 4.74 -8.04
C ALA A 74 -20.79 3.25 -7.92
N ALA A 75 -21.80 2.41 -7.72
CA ALA A 75 -21.65 0.97 -7.65
C ALA A 75 -21.11 0.39 -8.97
N ALA A 76 -21.65 0.83 -10.12
CA ALA A 76 -21.18 0.43 -11.43
C ALA A 76 -19.72 0.85 -11.70
N MET A 77 -19.36 2.10 -11.36
CA MET A 77 -17.99 2.59 -11.47
C MET A 77 -17.02 1.80 -10.59
N LEU A 78 -17.37 1.60 -9.32
CA LEU A 78 -16.56 0.85 -8.37
C LEU A 78 -16.39 -0.61 -8.82
N ASN A 79 -17.47 -1.28 -9.24
CA ASN A 79 -17.41 -2.66 -9.70
C ASN A 79 -16.55 -2.82 -10.96
N ALA A 80 -16.72 -1.92 -11.93
CA ALA A 80 -15.91 -1.91 -13.14
C ALA A 80 -14.43 -1.67 -12.81
N HIS A 81 -14.14 -0.79 -11.85
CA HIS A 81 -12.77 -0.50 -11.41
C HIS A 81 -12.10 -1.69 -10.74
N LEU A 82 -12.75 -2.29 -9.76
CA LEU A 82 -12.20 -3.42 -8.99
C LEU A 82 -12.02 -4.70 -9.82
N ARG A 83 -12.79 -4.83 -10.91
CA ARG A 83 -12.65 -5.93 -11.89
C ARG A 83 -11.75 -5.56 -13.08
N TRP A 84 -11.11 -4.40 -13.05
CA TRP A 84 -10.28 -3.82 -14.13
C TRP A 84 -10.99 -3.75 -15.48
N LYS A 85 -12.32 -3.64 -15.48
CA LYS A 85 -13.17 -3.47 -16.67
C LYS A 85 -13.34 -1.99 -17.05
N CYS A 86 -12.86 -1.07 -16.22
CA CYS A 86 -12.93 0.37 -16.48
C CYS A 86 -11.78 0.91 -17.37
N CYS A 87 -10.83 0.06 -17.74
CA CYS A 87 -9.65 0.41 -18.52
C CYS A 87 -9.69 -0.28 -19.89
N GLY A 88 -9.73 0.46 -21.00
CA GLY A 88 -9.68 -0.08 -22.38
C GLY A 88 -10.89 0.28 -23.26
N ARG A 89 -10.88 -0.11 -24.54
CA ARG A 89 -11.90 0.32 -25.53
C ARG A 89 -13.35 -0.07 -25.18
N GLU A 90 -13.55 -1.13 -24.38
CA GLU A 90 -14.89 -1.58 -23.98
C GLU A 90 -15.42 -0.90 -22.70
N SER A 91 -14.57 -0.21 -21.95
CA SER A 91 -14.96 0.41 -20.67
C SER A 91 -15.97 1.54 -20.86
N HIS A 92 -15.87 2.27 -21.97
CA HIS A 92 -16.75 3.38 -22.32
C HIS A 92 -18.22 2.93 -22.44
N LYS A 93 -18.50 1.66 -22.81
CA LYS A 93 -19.88 1.15 -22.82
C LYS A 93 -20.37 0.81 -21.41
N LEU A 94 -19.52 0.17 -20.60
CA LEU A 94 -19.88 -0.26 -19.24
C LEU A 94 -20.16 0.90 -18.29
N LEU A 95 -19.53 2.05 -18.51
CA LEU A 95 -19.69 3.24 -17.67
C LEU A 95 -20.66 4.29 -18.26
N GLY A 96 -21.40 3.95 -19.31
CA GLY A 96 -22.34 4.87 -19.95
C GLY A 96 -21.65 6.07 -20.61
N GLY A 97 -20.46 5.85 -21.17
CA GLY A 97 -19.64 6.86 -21.82
C GLY A 97 -18.76 7.70 -20.89
N ARG A 98 -18.58 7.26 -19.65
CA ARG A 98 -17.75 7.95 -18.65
C ARG A 98 -16.39 7.28 -18.50
N GLU A 99 -15.38 8.10 -18.24
CA GLU A 99 -14.06 7.65 -17.82
C GLU A 99 -14.05 7.22 -16.35
N CYS A 100 -13.15 6.32 -15.98
CA CYS A 100 -12.97 5.93 -14.59
C CYS A 100 -12.37 7.08 -13.77
N ASN A 101 -12.97 7.40 -12.62
CA ASN A 101 -12.44 8.43 -11.73
C ASN A 101 -11.54 7.88 -10.61
N LEU A 102 -11.29 6.57 -10.56
CA LEU A 102 -10.60 5.95 -9.44
C LEU A 102 -9.16 5.54 -9.79
N MET A 103 -8.30 5.54 -8.78
CA MET A 103 -6.92 5.07 -8.85
C MET A 103 -6.64 4.13 -7.68
N SER A 104 -6.12 2.93 -7.99
CA SER A 104 -5.79 1.93 -6.96
C SER A 104 -4.40 2.13 -6.36
N TRP A 105 -4.35 1.83 -5.07
CA TRP A 105 -3.18 1.78 -4.20
C TRP A 105 -3.25 0.49 -3.38
N THR A 106 -2.11 0.02 -2.88
CA THR A 106 -2.05 -1.14 -1.96
C THR A 106 -1.19 -0.82 -0.76
N SER A 107 -1.54 -1.34 0.43
CA SER A 107 -0.65 -1.35 1.58
C SER A 107 0.35 -2.53 1.58
N SER A 108 0.16 -3.51 0.70
CA SER A 108 1.00 -4.71 0.60
C SER A 108 2.11 -4.54 -0.43
N LEU A 109 3.34 -4.37 0.05
CA LEU A 109 4.51 -4.39 -0.83
C LEU A 109 4.63 -5.74 -1.59
N LEU A 110 4.27 -6.86 -0.96
CA LEU A 110 4.23 -8.18 -1.60
C LEU A 110 3.32 -8.17 -2.84
N PHE A 111 2.10 -7.63 -2.69
CA PHE A 111 1.16 -7.52 -3.79
C PHE A 111 1.69 -6.59 -4.88
N ALA A 112 2.25 -5.43 -4.52
CA ALA A 112 2.84 -4.49 -5.49
C ALA A 112 3.96 -5.16 -6.32
N LEU A 113 4.87 -5.88 -5.68
CA LEU A 113 5.96 -6.58 -6.34
C LEU A 113 5.46 -7.69 -7.28
N GLN A 114 4.52 -8.53 -6.80
CA GLN A 114 3.93 -9.56 -7.66
C GLN A 114 3.11 -8.96 -8.81
N TYR A 115 2.45 -7.82 -8.58
CA TYR A 115 1.71 -7.13 -9.63
C TYR A 115 2.63 -6.54 -10.70
N ALA A 116 3.80 -6.00 -10.32
CA ALA A 116 4.82 -5.59 -11.28
C ALA A 116 5.29 -6.76 -12.17
N LEU A 117 5.58 -7.92 -11.58
CA LEU A 117 5.96 -9.13 -12.31
C LEU A 117 4.83 -9.66 -13.19
N TYR A 118 3.59 -9.60 -12.70
CA TYR A 118 2.40 -9.94 -13.47
C TYR A 118 2.28 -9.07 -14.71
N ARG A 119 2.39 -7.74 -14.57
CA ARG A 119 2.32 -6.81 -15.70
C ARG A 119 3.37 -7.08 -16.76
N HIS A 120 4.62 -7.29 -16.33
CA HIS A 120 5.72 -7.69 -17.22
C HIS A 120 5.38 -8.95 -18.03
N LYS A 121 4.71 -9.92 -17.41
CA LYS A 121 4.44 -11.23 -18.03
C LYS A 121 3.17 -11.25 -18.90
N THR A 122 2.12 -10.53 -18.50
CA THR A 122 0.75 -10.74 -19.03
C THR A 122 0.21 -9.58 -19.85
N GLN A 123 0.76 -8.37 -19.74
CA GLN A 123 0.28 -7.27 -20.57
C GLN A 123 0.71 -7.46 -22.01
N ASP A 124 -0.16 -7.10 -22.95
CA ASP A 124 0.11 -7.20 -24.39
C ASP A 124 1.35 -6.39 -24.78
N ALA A 125 1.53 -5.22 -24.15
CA ALA A 125 2.68 -4.35 -24.29
C ALA A 125 3.99 -4.95 -23.78
N LYS A 126 3.92 -5.94 -22.87
CA LYS A 126 5.07 -6.57 -22.20
C LYS A 126 6.13 -5.58 -21.73
N PRO A 127 5.76 -4.60 -20.87
CA PRO A 127 6.72 -3.61 -20.38
C PRO A 127 7.91 -4.29 -19.72
N GLN A 128 9.11 -3.80 -19.99
CA GLN A 128 10.33 -4.30 -19.36
C GLN A 128 10.35 -3.94 -17.87
N LEU A 129 11.08 -4.69 -17.05
CA LEU A 129 11.18 -4.40 -15.61
C LEU A 129 11.75 -3.01 -15.31
N SER A 130 12.54 -2.43 -16.22
CA SER A 130 13.04 -1.05 -16.12
C SER A 130 11.97 0.03 -16.38
N GLU A 131 10.87 -0.35 -17.04
CA GLU A 131 9.76 0.54 -17.38
C GLU A 131 8.62 0.46 -16.35
N ILE A 132 8.60 -0.61 -15.54
CA ILE A 132 7.62 -0.80 -14.47
C ILE A 132 8.16 -0.16 -13.20
N LYS A 133 7.38 0.77 -12.67
CA LYS A 133 7.72 1.60 -11.52
C LYS A 133 6.79 1.30 -10.35
N ILE A 134 7.33 1.40 -9.14
CA ILE A 134 6.59 1.35 -7.89
C ILE A 134 6.75 2.71 -7.22
N LEU A 135 5.64 3.42 -7.09
CA LEU A 135 5.53 4.65 -6.32
C LEU A 135 5.13 4.29 -4.89
N MET A 136 5.93 4.69 -3.91
CA MET A 136 5.61 4.61 -2.48
C MET A 136 5.27 6.01 -1.98
N VAL A 137 4.17 6.16 -1.25
CA VAL A 137 3.72 7.44 -0.70
C VAL A 137 3.59 7.38 0.82
N ASP A 138 4.05 8.43 1.51
CA ASP A 138 3.75 8.70 2.91
C ASP A 138 2.39 9.41 3.02
N THR A 139 1.46 8.79 3.75
CA THR A 139 0.09 9.27 3.87
C THR A 139 -0.13 10.22 5.04
N ARG A 140 0.85 10.44 5.93
CA ARG A 140 0.69 11.26 7.16
C ARG A 140 0.02 12.61 6.91
N ASP A 141 0.46 13.35 5.90
CA ASP A 141 -0.07 14.68 5.57
C ASP A 141 -1.29 14.66 4.64
N LEU A 142 -1.74 13.46 4.23
CA LEU A 142 -2.82 13.21 3.29
C LEU A 142 -4.07 12.61 3.96
N CYS A 143 -3.91 11.95 5.12
CA CYS A 143 -4.99 11.24 5.82
C CYS A 143 -6.17 12.14 6.20
N ASP A 144 -5.91 13.36 6.69
CA ASP A 144 -6.96 14.29 7.12
C ASP A 144 -7.73 14.95 5.96
N ARG A 145 -7.33 14.64 4.73
CA ARG A 145 -7.86 15.27 3.52
C ARG A 145 -8.88 14.39 2.80
N ASN A 146 -9.30 13.26 3.36
CA ASN A 146 -10.21 12.32 2.68
C ASN A 146 -9.71 11.90 1.28
N VAL A 147 -8.39 11.85 1.07
CA VAL A 147 -7.78 11.55 -0.24
C VAL A 147 -7.88 10.07 -0.58
N PHE A 148 -7.83 9.22 0.45
CA PHE A 148 -7.88 7.78 0.32
C PHE A 148 -9.15 7.23 0.98
N THR A 149 -9.68 6.15 0.42
CA THR A 149 -10.72 5.33 1.03
C THR A 149 -10.34 3.86 0.88
N ARG A 150 -10.53 3.06 1.92
CA ARG A 150 -10.27 1.61 1.86
C ARG A 150 -11.33 0.91 1.00
N ASP A 151 -10.90 0.00 0.11
CA ASP A 151 -11.78 -0.68 -0.85
C ASP A 151 -12.95 -1.39 -0.17
N LEU A 152 -12.69 -2.16 0.89
CA LEU A 152 -13.68 -3.02 1.54
C LEU A 152 -14.85 -2.23 2.13
N GLN A 153 -14.57 -1.13 2.83
CA GLN A 153 -15.62 -0.26 3.35
C GLN A 153 -16.37 0.45 2.21
N THR A 154 -15.68 0.87 1.16
CA THR A 154 -16.31 1.47 -0.03
C THR A 154 -17.21 0.47 -0.76
N ILE A 155 -16.79 -0.79 -0.90
CA ILE A 155 -17.60 -1.88 -1.46
C ILE A 155 -18.87 -2.05 -0.63
N ARG A 156 -18.74 -2.13 0.70
CA ARG A 156 -19.88 -2.31 1.62
C ARG A 156 -20.87 -1.14 1.59
N ALA A 157 -20.39 0.08 1.33
CA ALA A 157 -21.25 1.24 1.13
C ALA A 157 -22.16 1.10 -0.11
N PHE A 158 -21.66 0.45 -1.17
CA PHE A 158 -22.36 0.40 -2.46
C PHE A 158 -22.90 -0.98 -2.85
N LYS A 159 -22.60 -2.06 -2.10
CA LYS A 159 -22.92 -3.43 -2.52
C LYS A 159 -24.41 -3.75 -2.69
N GLN A 160 -25.27 -2.97 -2.05
CA GLN A 160 -26.73 -3.10 -2.16
C GLN A 160 -27.33 -2.49 -3.43
N TYR A 161 -26.52 -1.82 -4.25
CA TYR A 161 -26.93 -1.21 -5.52
C TYR A 161 -26.32 -2.00 -6.68
N PRO A 162 -26.86 -3.19 -7.01
CA PRO A 162 -26.30 -4.02 -8.07
C PRO A 162 -26.36 -3.26 -9.40
N PRO A 163 -25.30 -3.30 -10.22
CA PRO A 163 -25.38 -2.82 -11.59
C PRO A 163 -26.39 -3.68 -12.35
N SER A 164 -27.21 -3.06 -13.21
CA SER A 164 -28.26 -3.75 -13.98
C SER A 164 -27.77 -4.96 -14.77
N ASP A 165 -26.49 -4.93 -15.22
CA ASP A 165 -25.93 -5.87 -16.20
C ASP A 165 -24.53 -6.41 -15.81
N GLN A 166 -24.15 -6.42 -14.52
CA GLN A 166 -22.83 -6.90 -14.09
C GLN A 166 -22.87 -7.74 -12.82
N ASP A 167 -21.88 -8.62 -12.65
CA ASP A 167 -21.59 -9.26 -11.37
C ASP A 167 -21.56 -8.21 -10.27
N GLY A 168 -22.35 -8.39 -9.22
CA GLY A 168 -22.49 -7.39 -8.17
C GLY A 168 -21.23 -7.23 -7.31
N LEU A 169 -21.16 -6.10 -6.60
CA LEU A 169 -20.16 -5.84 -5.57
C LEU A 169 -20.24 -6.81 -4.38
N GLY A 170 -21.37 -7.51 -4.18
CA GLY A 170 -21.51 -8.53 -3.14
C GLY A 170 -20.51 -9.69 -3.29
N GLU A 171 -20.30 -10.17 -4.51
CA GLU A 171 -19.29 -11.21 -4.77
C GLU A 171 -17.87 -10.72 -4.46
N VAL A 172 -17.58 -9.45 -4.78
CA VAL A 172 -16.29 -8.83 -4.46
C VAL A 172 -16.10 -8.70 -2.93
N ASP A 173 -17.14 -8.30 -2.20
CA ASP A 173 -17.13 -8.26 -0.72
C ASP A 173 -16.86 -9.64 -0.12
N ASP A 174 -17.47 -10.70 -0.65
CA ASP A 174 -17.24 -12.08 -0.19
C ASP A 174 -15.80 -12.53 -0.44
N TRP A 175 -15.27 -12.27 -1.65
CA TRP A 175 -13.89 -12.58 -1.99
C TRP A 175 -12.89 -11.87 -1.08
N ARG A 176 -13.09 -10.56 -0.84
CA ARG A 176 -12.24 -9.75 0.03
C ARG A 176 -12.37 -10.19 1.50
N SER A 177 -13.59 -10.41 1.98
CA SER A 177 -13.88 -10.78 3.38
C SER A 177 -13.38 -12.18 3.74
N SER A 178 -13.27 -13.09 2.77
CA SER A 178 -12.65 -14.42 2.99
C SER A 178 -11.13 -14.36 3.23
N GLY A 179 -10.50 -13.19 3.03
CA GLY A 179 -9.05 -12.99 3.10
C GLY A 179 -8.28 -13.51 1.89
N SER A 180 -8.78 -14.51 1.16
CA SER A 180 -8.09 -15.13 0.03
C SER A 180 -7.90 -14.19 -1.17
N TYR A 181 -8.68 -13.12 -1.29
CA TYR A 181 -8.46 -12.11 -2.33
C TYR A 181 -8.24 -10.73 -1.72
N TYR A 182 -7.82 -10.64 -0.45
CA TYR A 182 -7.57 -9.35 0.16
C TYR A 182 -6.17 -8.84 -0.19
N PHE A 183 -6.09 -7.72 -0.90
CA PHE A 183 -4.83 -7.13 -1.38
C PHE A 183 -4.44 -5.85 -0.64
N GLY A 184 -5.17 -5.48 0.41
CA GLY A 184 -4.97 -4.22 1.13
C GLY A 184 -5.17 -3.02 0.23
N GLU A 185 -6.22 -3.03 -0.61
CA GLU A 185 -6.46 -2.01 -1.63
C GLU A 185 -7.08 -0.74 -1.03
N TYR A 186 -6.60 0.41 -1.50
CA TYR A 186 -7.11 1.74 -1.20
C TYR A 186 -7.35 2.47 -2.52
N LEU A 187 -8.31 3.38 -2.52
CA LEU A 187 -8.71 4.14 -3.70
C LEU A 187 -8.45 5.61 -3.44
N SER A 188 -7.92 6.31 -4.44
CA SER A 188 -8.01 7.77 -4.57
C SER A 188 -8.85 8.12 -5.80
N GLN A 189 -9.27 9.37 -5.93
CA GLN A 189 -10.02 9.83 -7.10
C GLN A 189 -9.48 11.13 -7.68
N GLY A 190 -9.86 11.44 -8.93
CA GLY A 190 -9.49 12.66 -9.62
C GLY A 190 -7.98 12.86 -9.66
N ARG A 191 -7.50 13.94 -9.03
CA ARG A 191 -6.08 14.30 -8.94
C ARG A 191 -5.56 14.23 -7.51
N LEU A 192 -4.37 13.70 -7.35
CA LEU A 192 -3.57 13.69 -6.13
C LEU A 192 -2.20 14.32 -6.44
N VAL A 193 -1.91 15.50 -5.89
CA VAL A 193 -0.58 16.14 -6.01
C VAL A 193 0.34 15.66 -4.89
N LEU A 194 1.54 15.24 -5.25
CA LEU A 194 2.55 14.72 -4.32
C LEU A 194 3.71 15.70 -4.21
N LYS A 195 4.16 15.96 -2.99
CA LYS A 195 5.41 16.69 -2.77
C LYS A 195 6.61 15.73 -2.82
N PRO A 196 7.81 16.21 -3.18
CA PRO A 196 9.01 15.37 -3.24
C PRO A 196 9.31 14.59 -1.96
N GLU A 197 9.03 15.17 -0.79
CA GLU A 197 9.23 14.54 0.52
C GLU A 197 8.14 13.52 0.89
N GLN A 198 7.04 13.48 0.14
CA GLN A 198 5.89 12.59 0.40
C GLN A 198 5.96 11.29 -0.39
N CYS A 199 6.88 11.14 -1.34
CA CYS A 199 6.96 9.92 -2.11
C CYS A 199 8.37 9.62 -2.65
N CYS A 200 8.60 8.34 -2.93
CA CYS A 200 9.72 7.88 -3.74
C CYS A 200 9.21 6.95 -4.85
N GLU A 201 10.00 6.83 -5.90
CA GLU A 201 9.69 6.01 -7.08
C GLU A 201 10.90 5.11 -7.35
N VAL A 202 10.66 3.82 -7.52
CA VAL A 202 11.70 2.82 -7.83
C VAL A 202 11.30 2.01 -9.05
N THR A 203 12.27 1.51 -9.81
CA THR A 203 11.98 0.58 -10.92
C THR A 203 12.03 -0.86 -10.42
N MET A 204 11.22 -1.74 -11.02
CA MET A 204 11.27 -3.15 -10.69
C MET A 204 12.64 -3.76 -11.02
N LYS A 205 13.30 -3.27 -12.09
CA LYS A 205 14.67 -3.68 -12.44
C LYS A 205 15.66 -3.39 -11.31
N ASP A 206 15.65 -2.17 -10.76
CA ASP A 206 16.60 -1.76 -9.72
C ASP A 206 16.46 -2.63 -8.46
N LEU A 207 15.22 -2.92 -8.04
CA LEU A 207 14.97 -3.84 -6.93
C LEU A 207 15.52 -5.24 -7.21
N VAL A 208 15.33 -5.77 -8.42
CA VAL A 208 15.85 -7.09 -8.81
C VAL A 208 17.38 -7.11 -8.82
N ASP A 209 18.01 -6.10 -9.42
CA ASP A 209 19.47 -5.99 -9.53
C ASP A 209 20.13 -5.90 -8.13
N ARG A 210 19.46 -5.23 -7.18
CA ARG A 210 19.89 -5.12 -5.76
C ARG A 210 19.61 -6.38 -4.93
N GLY A 211 18.96 -7.39 -5.50
CA GLY A 211 18.80 -8.70 -4.86
C GLY A 211 17.45 -8.96 -4.20
N LEU A 212 16.36 -8.30 -4.63
CA LEU A 212 15.00 -8.55 -4.13
C LEU A 212 14.64 -10.04 -4.03
N PHE A 213 15.04 -10.85 -5.02
CA PHE A 213 14.74 -12.28 -5.02
C PHE A 213 15.52 -13.08 -3.98
N LYS A 214 16.57 -12.53 -3.37
CA LYS A 214 17.23 -13.17 -2.22
C LYS A 214 16.43 -12.94 -0.93
N ILE A 215 15.71 -11.81 -0.81
CA ILE A 215 14.84 -11.49 0.34
C ILE A 215 13.57 -12.34 0.30
N CYS A 216 12.93 -12.40 -0.87
CA CYS A 216 11.71 -13.17 -1.09
C CYS A 216 11.89 -14.11 -2.30
N ALA A 217 12.54 -15.25 -2.08
CA ALA A 217 12.89 -16.23 -3.13
C ALA A 217 11.72 -16.64 -4.02
N GLY A 218 10.51 -16.72 -3.46
CA GLY A 218 9.32 -17.04 -4.25
C GLY A 218 8.96 -15.98 -5.31
N LEU A 219 9.38 -14.72 -5.20
CA LEU A 219 9.13 -13.75 -6.26
C LEU A 219 9.97 -14.01 -7.52
N GLY A 220 11.16 -14.61 -7.40
CA GLY A 220 12.07 -14.87 -8.52
C GLY A 220 11.63 -16.00 -9.47
N ASP A 221 10.56 -16.71 -9.11
CA ASP A 221 10.04 -17.86 -9.84
C ASP A 221 9.16 -17.43 -11.03
N SER A 222 9.82 -17.25 -12.18
CA SER A 222 9.20 -16.70 -13.39
C SER A 222 8.06 -17.52 -13.98
N GLU A 223 7.96 -18.82 -13.63
CA GLU A 223 6.85 -19.68 -14.05
C GLU A 223 5.52 -19.21 -13.47
N HIS A 224 5.54 -18.50 -12.35
CA HIS A 224 4.35 -18.04 -11.64
C HIS A 224 4.05 -16.55 -11.79
N TRP A 225 4.84 -15.79 -12.55
CA TRP A 225 4.59 -14.36 -12.76
C TRP A 225 3.22 -14.08 -13.40
N HIS A 226 2.69 -15.00 -14.22
CA HIS A 226 1.35 -14.87 -14.82
C HIS A 226 0.18 -15.02 -13.83
N ARG A 227 0.43 -15.37 -12.57
CA ARG A 227 -0.59 -15.53 -11.52
C ARG A 227 -0.46 -14.39 -10.53
N LEU A 228 -1.55 -13.65 -10.29
CA LEU A 228 -1.56 -12.61 -9.26
C LEU A 228 -2.04 -13.14 -7.91
N ALA A 229 -3.36 -13.20 -7.71
CA ALA A 229 -3.97 -13.54 -6.42
C ALA A 229 -3.47 -14.89 -5.86
N THR A 230 -3.50 -15.93 -6.70
CA THR A 230 -3.03 -17.27 -6.32
C THR A 230 -1.56 -17.29 -5.94
N ARG A 231 -0.70 -16.50 -6.61
CA ARG A 231 0.72 -16.44 -6.27
C ARG A 231 0.94 -15.70 -4.96
N VAL A 232 0.32 -14.53 -4.78
CA VAL A 232 0.39 -13.76 -3.52
C VAL A 232 -0.04 -14.62 -2.34
N ASN A 233 -1.15 -15.35 -2.43
CA ASN A 233 -1.59 -16.27 -1.39
C ASN A 233 -0.60 -17.40 -1.12
N GLY A 234 0.00 -17.96 -2.18
CA GLY A 234 1.04 -18.96 -2.07
C GLY A 234 2.26 -18.46 -1.31
N LEU A 235 2.68 -17.21 -1.59
CA LEU A 235 3.81 -16.55 -0.92
C LEU A 235 3.47 -16.28 0.56
N ARG A 236 2.29 -15.71 0.85
CA ARG A 236 1.82 -15.46 2.23
C ARG A 236 1.79 -16.71 3.10
N ARG A 237 1.32 -17.83 2.57
CA ARG A 237 1.30 -19.11 3.31
C ARG A 237 2.70 -19.62 3.65
N ARG A 238 3.71 -19.24 2.86
CA ARG A 238 5.11 -19.63 3.05
C ARG A 238 5.91 -18.60 3.86
N ALA A 239 5.45 -17.35 3.93
CA ALA A 239 6.04 -16.23 4.66
C ALA A 239 5.86 -16.41 6.18
N ARG A 240 6.49 -17.44 6.73
CA ARG A 240 6.60 -17.63 8.18
C ARG A 240 8.06 -17.40 8.59
N PRO A 241 8.31 -16.57 9.62
CA PRO A 241 9.66 -16.38 10.13
C PRO A 241 10.20 -17.72 10.65
N LYS A 242 11.28 -18.22 10.06
CA LYS A 242 11.86 -19.54 10.36
C LYS A 242 13.37 -19.50 10.50
N THR A 243 14.01 -18.45 10.02
CA THR A 243 15.47 -18.37 9.91
C THR A 243 15.95 -17.16 10.71
N ALA A 244 17.04 -17.30 11.45
CA ALA A 244 17.69 -16.16 12.07
C ALA A 244 18.19 -15.20 10.99
N LEU A 245 18.05 -13.90 11.22
CA LEU A 245 18.60 -12.89 10.31
C LEU A 245 20.13 -12.94 10.39
N SER A 246 20.80 -13.17 9.26
CA SER A 246 22.25 -13.08 9.14
C SER A 246 22.69 -11.69 8.65
N GLU A 247 23.97 -11.35 8.84
CA GLU A 247 24.57 -10.13 8.33
C GLU A 247 24.43 -10.01 6.80
N ASP A 248 24.77 -11.06 6.05
CA ASP A 248 24.61 -11.09 4.59
C ASP A 248 23.16 -10.84 4.14
N ALA A 249 22.19 -11.43 4.85
CA ALA A 249 20.78 -11.26 4.54
C ALA A 249 20.30 -9.84 4.86
N LEU A 250 20.76 -9.26 5.96
CA LEU A 250 20.49 -7.88 6.32
C LEU A 250 21.11 -6.90 5.31
N GLN A 251 22.32 -7.17 4.85
CA GLN A 251 22.97 -6.33 3.83
C GLN A 251 22.15 -6.30 2.54
N VAL A 252 21.63 -7.45 2.09
CA VAL A 252 20.73 -7.48 0.91
C VAL A 252 19.44 -6.68 1.17
N VAL A 253 18.88 -6.74 2.38
CA VAL A 253 17.70 -5.92 2.73
C VAL A 253 18.03 -4.43 2.61
N ILE A 254 19.18 -4.01 3.11
CA ILE A 254 19.67 -2.63 3.02
C ILE A 254 19.88 -2.24 1.56
N ASP A 255 20.59 -3.04 0.79
CA ASP A 255 20.89 -2.77 -0.63
C ASP A 255 19.60 -2.55 -1.45
N VAL A 256 18.55 -3.34 -1.19
CA VAL A 256 17.24 -3.17 -1.84
C VAL A 256 16.47 -1.97 -1.28
N ALA A 257 16.57 -1.69 0.01
CA ALA A 257 15.92 -0.55 0.65
C ALA A 257 16.47 0.79 0.14
N GLU A 258 17.75 0.88 -0.16
CA GLU A 258 18.41 2.06 -0.74
C GLU A 258 17.84 2.47 -2.11
N ALA A 259 17.15 1.57 -2.82
CA ALA A 259 16.43 1.96 -4.04
C ALA A 259 15.32 2.98 -3.73
N PHE A 260 14.75 2.93 -2.53
CA PHE A 260 13.69 3.83 -2.07
C PHE A 260 14.29 5.10 -1.47
N GLU A 261 14.92 5.92 -2.29
CA GLU A 261 15.62 7.15 -1.86
C GLU A 261 14.75 8.02 -0.93
N GLY A 262 15.27 8.29 0.26
CA GLY A 262 14.61 9.06 1.33
C GLY A 262 13.54 8.30 2.13
N PHE A 263 13.32 7.03 1.80
CA PHE A 263 12.36 6.08 2.35
C PHE A 263 13.03 4.74 2.70
N GLU A 264 14.33 4.72 2.91
CA GLU A 264 15.13 3.53 3.11
C GLU A 264 14.70 2.78 4.37
N VAL A 265 14.53 3.48 5.50
CA VAL A 265 14.07 2.89 6.76
C VAL A 265 12.70 2.19 6.62
N PRO A 266 11.62 2.86 6.16
CA PRO A 266 10.35 2.17 6.00
C PRO A 266 10.38 1.09 4.91
N ALA A 267 11.19 1.24 3.86
CA ALA A 267 11.39 0.18 2.87
C ALA A 267 12.05 -1.06 3.48
N ALA A 268 13.11 -0.90 4.26
CA ALA A 268 13.82 -1.99 4.94
C ALA A 268 12.88 -2.78 5.87
N LEU A 269 12.05 -2.09 6.66
CA LEU A 269 11.06 -2.74 7.53
C LEU A 269 10.00 -3.51 6.74
N ARG A 270 9.53 -2.95 5.62
CA ARG A 270 8.60 -3.66 4.72
C ARG A 270 9.26 -4.90 4.11
N LEU A 271 10.51 -4.82 3.70
CA LEU A 271 11.29 -5.94 3.14
C LEU A 271 11.55 -7.03 4.18
N LEU A 272 11.89 -6.67 5.42
CA LEU A 272 11.98 -7.61 6.53
C LEU A 272 10.64 -8.33 6.76
N GLY A 273 9.52 -7.63 6.66
CA GLY A 273 8.18 -8.21 6.70
C GLY A 273 7.89 -9.24 5.59
N LEU A 274 8.53 -9.10 4.42
CA LEU A 274 8.45 -10.08 3.31
C LEU A 274 9.35 -11.30 3.50
N SER A 275 10.36 -11.16 4.35
CA SER A 275 11.43 -12.13 4.49
C SER A 275 11.04 -13.31 5.39
N PRO A 276 11.76 -14.45 5.31
CA PRO A 276 11.59 -15.55 6.26
C PRO A 276 12.36 -15.33 7.57
N PHE A 277 12.92 -14.14 7.80
CA PHE A 277 13.85 -13.89 8.91
C PHE A 277 13.14 -13.50 10.20
N HIS A 278 13.73 -13.80 11.35
CA HIS A 278 13.26 -13.34 12.67
C HIS A 278 14.37 -12.65 13.47
N ALA A 279 13.99 -11.87 14.48
CA ALA A 279 14.91 -11.05 15.28
C ALA A 279 15.66 -11.81 16.40
N ARG A 280 15.40 -13.11 16.59
CA ARG A 280 16.11 -13.92 17.59
C ARG A 280 17.61 -14.01 17.28
N GLU A 281 18.38 -14.50 18.26
CA GLU A 281 19.84 -14.73 18.12
C GLU A 281 20.63 -13.45 17.82
N GLY A 282 20.21 -12.31 18.39
CA GLY A 282 20.88 -11.02 18.21
C GLY A 282 20.52 -10.28 16.91
N GLY A 283 19.82 -10.94 15.98
CA GLY A 283 19.42 -10.35 14.69
C GLY A 283 18.59 -9.07 14.82
N GLY A 284 17.79 -8.93 15.88
CA GLY A 284 17.02 -7.72 16.18
C GLY A 284 17.89 -6.48 16.40
N ARG A 285 18.92 -6.59 17.25
CA ARG A 285 19.83 -5.47 17.55
C ARG A 285 20.69 -5.11 16.33
N MET A 286 21.21 -6.13 15.65
CA MET A 286 21.96 -5.95 14.42
C MET A 286 21.14 -5.20 13.35
N ALA A 287 19.89 -5.63 13.12
CA ALA A 287 19.00 -4.96 12.17
C ALA A 287 18.65 -3.55 12.61
N HIS A 288 18.36 -3.35 13.90
CA HIS A 288 18.06 -2.04 14.47
C HIS A 288 19.21 -1.05 14.22
N ASP A 289 20.43 -1.41 14.62
CA ASP A 289 21.60 -0.53 14.54
C ASP A 289 21.95 -0.19 13.09
N ALA A 290 21.84 -1.17 12.19
CA ALA A 290 22.09 -0.95 10.76
C ALA A 290 21.01 -0.07 10.10
N ILE A 291 19.73 -0.31 10.39
CA ILE A 291 18.62 0.46 9.81
C ILE A 291 18.57 1.88 10.39
N GLU A 292 18.90 2.08 11.66
CA GLU A 292 19.00 3.41 12.27
C GLU A 292 20.09 4.27 11.63
N GLY A 293 21.15 3.63 11.10
CA GLY A 293 22.23 4.29 10.37
C GLY A 293 21.90 4.68 8.93
N LEU A 294 20.75 4.27 8.39
CA LEU A 294 20.33 4.63 7.03
C LEU A 294 19.99 6.12 6.92
N PRO A 295 20.13 6.73 5.72
CA PRO A 295 19.69 8.10 5.48
C PRO A 295 18.24 8.30 5.94
N LYS A 296 18.02 9.42 6.65
CA LYS A 296 16.68 9.85 7.08
C LYS A 296 16.37 11.17 6.39
N THR A 297 15.25 11.25 5.69
CA THR A 297 14.72 12.55 5.25
C THR A 297 14.32 13.38 6.47
N ASP A 298 14.40 14.71 6.38
CA ASP A 298 14.14 15.61 7.52
C ASP A 298 12.69 15.46 8.09
N GLY A 299 11.78 14.86 7.31
CA GLY A 299 10.42 14.47 7.71
C GLY A 299 10.26 13.07 8.31
N SER A 300 11.34 12.28 8.41
CA SER A 300 11.35 10.92 8.99
C SER A 300 11.96 10.87 10.39
N ARG A 301 12.09 12.02 11.08
CA ARG A 301 12.44 12.08 12.51
C ARG A 301 11.57 11.09 13.31
N GLY A 302 12.18 10.00 13.77
CA GLY A 302 11.58 9.03 14.69
C GLY A 302 10.83 7.82 14.10
N VAL A 303 11.11 7.37 12.85
CA VAL A 303 10.41 6.20 12.26
C VAL A 303 10.42 4.95 13.16
N VAL A 304 11.48 4.73 13.93
CA VAL A 304 11.62 3.53 14.77
C VAL A 304 10.74 3.57 16.03
N CYS A 305 10.36 4.75 16.52
CA CYS A 305 9.58 4.89 17.75
C CYS A 305 8.11 5.27 17.52
N ASP A 306 7.69 5.48 16.27
CA ASP A 306 6.31 5.85 15.99
C ASP A 306 5.41 4.60 15.95
N SER A 307 5.10 4.08 17.15
CA SER A 307 4.12 3.01 17.42
C SER A 307 2.71 3.32 16.87
N SER A 308 2.51 4.54 16.35
CA SER A 308 1.29 5.00 15.69
C SER A 308 1.19 4.60 14.20
N SER A 309 2.11 3.78 13.65
CA SER A 309 1.97 3.21 12.31
C SER A 309 0.77 2.24 12.25
N SER A 310 -0.44 2.78 12.28
CA SER A 310 -1.67 1.99 12.27
C SER A 310 -1.66 1.17 10.98
N LEU A 311 -1.53 -0.15 11.10
CA LEU A 311 -1.56 -1.05 9.94
C LEU A 311 -2.99 -1.23 9.37
N GLY A 312 -3.96 -0.46 9.89
CA GLY A 312 -5.36 -0.48 9.52
C GLY A 312 -6.12 -1.68 10.09
N GLY A 313 -7.45 -1.60 10.12
CA GLY A 313 -8.33 -2.56 10.81
C GLY A 313 -8.46 -3.97 10.20
N HIS A 314 -7.65 -4.33 9.19
CA HIS A 314 -7.72 -5.64 8.49
C HIS A 314 -6.33 -6.21 8.14
N HIS A 315 -5.27 -5.81 8.85
CA HIS A 315 -3.93 -6.36 8.65
C HIS A 315 -3.84 -7.86 8.98
N ASP A 316 -4.85 -8.43 9.65
CA ASP A 316 -4.97 -9.87 9.90
C ASP A 316 -4.97 -10.73 8.64
N HIS A 317 -5.36 -10.15 7.50
CA HIS A 317 -5.35 -10.82 6.21
C HIS A 317 -4.05 -10.60 5.42
N LEU A 318 -3.09 -9.87 5.99
CA LEU A 318 -1.81 -9.50 5.36
C LEU A 318 -0.64 -9.94 6.27
N PRO A 319 -0.25 -11.23 6.25
CA PRO A 319 0.82 -11.76 7.10
C PRO A 319 2.14 -11.00 6.97
N GLU A 320 2.44 -10.47 5.79
CA GLU A 320 3.61 -9.63 5.57
C GLU A 320 3.58 -8.32 6.37
N LEU A 321 2.39 -7.76 6.63
CA LEU A 321 2.24 -6.57 7.46
C LEU A 321 2.30 -6.90 8.95
N GLN A 322 1.73 -8.04 9.36
CA GLN A 322 1.91 -8.54 10.73
C GLN A 322 3.39 -8.79 11.05
N HIS A 323 4.12 -9.36 10.10
CA HIS A 323 5.55 -9.58 10.27
C HIS A 323 6.34 -8.27 10.26
N CYS A 324 5.94 -7.30 9.44
CA CYS A 324 6.48 -5.95 9.51
C CYS A 324 6.23 -5.32 10.90
N GLN A 325 5.04 -5.49 11.49
CA GLN A 325 4.74 -5.01 12.86
C GLN A 325 5.66 -5.62 13.89
N TYR A 326 5.91 -6.94 13.80
CA TYR A 326 6.84 -7.62 14.67
C TYR A 326 8.23 -6.96 14.68
N TRP A 327 8.74 -6.53 13.52
CA TRP A 327 10.01 -5.80 13.45
C TRP A 327 9.94 -4.41 14.08
N TYR A 328 8.83 -3.67 13.89
CA TYR A 328 8.60 -2.42 14.61
C TYR A 328 8.62 -2.62 16.13
N ASP A 329 7.92 -3.64 16.63
CA ASP A 329 7.83 -3.92 18.07
C ASP A 329 9.20 -4.29 18.65
N VAL A 330 9.99 -5.10 17.92
CA VAL A 330 11.38 -5.41 18.29
C VAL A 330 12.21 -4.13 18.39
N PHE A 331 12.11 -3.24 17.40
CA PHE A 331 12.93 -2.03 17.37
C PHE A 331 12.50 -1.02 18.43
N ALA A 332 11.19 -0.88 18.67
CA ALA A 332 10.65 -0.06 19.75
C ALA A 332 11.15 -0.54 21.13
N GLY A 333 11.18 -1.85 21.36
CA GLY A 333 11.74 -2.43 22.58
C GLY A 333 13.24 -2.16 22.75
N LEU A 334 14.00 -2.09 21.66
CA LEU A 334 15.44 -1.77 21.69
C LEU A 334 15.74 -0.28 21.89
N SER A 335 14.79 0.59 21.52
CA SER A 335 14.87 2.04 21.64
C SER A 335 14.30 2.59 22.95
N ALA A 336 13.68 1.74 23.78
CA ALA A 336 13.08 2.17 25.04
C ALA A 336 14.15 2.75 26.00
N PRO A 337 13.85 3.85 26.72
CA PRO A 337 14.76 4.37 27.73
C PRO A 337 15.02 3.31 28.78
N LYS A 338 16.30 3.08 29.09
CA LYS A 338 16.68 2.31 30.27
C LYS A 338 16.61 3.23 31.47
N VAL A 339 15.93 2.79 32.52
CA VAL A 339 15.83 3.53 33.78
C VAL A 339 16.63 2.76 34.83
N GLU A 340 17.43 3.47 35.62
CA GLU A 340 18.11 2.88 36.77
C GLU A 340 17.08 2.47 37.83
N ASP A 341 17.12 1.22 38.27
CA ASP A 341 16.36 0.73 39.41
C ASP A 341 16.93 1.24 40.75
N GLU A 342 16.33 0.81 41.87
CA GLU A 342 16.76 1.27 43.21
C GLU A 342 18.17 0.80 43.60
N ASP A 343 18.70 -0.22 42.92
CA ASP A 343 20.04 -0.76 43.12
C ASP A 343 21.07 -0.20 42.11
N GLY A 344 20.62 0.67 41.19
CA GLY A 344 21.46 1.29 40.16
C GLY A 344 21.63 0.45 38.89
N ASP A 345 20.87 -0.64 38.75
CA ASP A 345 20.87 -1.48 37.56
C ASP A 345 19.91 -0.89 36.50
N LEU A 346 20.37 -0.86 35.25
CA LEU A 346 19.57 -0.34 34.12
C LEU A 346 18.49 -1.36 33.72
N ILE A 347 17.24 -1.09 34.08
CA ILE A 347 16.07 -1.88 33.71
C ILE A 347 15.23 -1.19 32.63
N ASP A 348 14.50 -1.98 31.84
CA ASP A 348 13.56 -1.43 30.86
C ASP A 348 12.40 -0.73 31.60
N GLU A 349 12.02 0.49 31.17
CA GLU A 349 10.95 1.28 31.80
C GLU A 349 9.61 0.51 31.90
N LEU A 350 9.35 -0.40 30.95
CA LEU A 350 8.18 -1.29 30.97
C LEU A 350 8.24 -2.36 32.06
N ALA A 351 9.44 -2.81 32.47
CA ALA A 351 9.60 -3.75 33.57
C ALA A 351 9.35 -3.08 34.93
N ARG A 352 9.63 -1.77 35.04
CA ARG A 352 9.41 -0.98 36.26
C ARG A 352 7.93 -0.72 36.57
N LEU A 353 7.04 -0.89 35.60
CA LEU A 353 5.58 -0.74 35.79
C LEU A 353 4.89 -2.04 36.22
N VAL A 354 5.61 -3.17 36.26
CA VAL A 354 5.07 -4.51 36.55
C VAL A 354 5.66 -5.11 37.85
N LEU A 355 6.72 -4.51 38.39
CA LEU A 355 7.27 -4.77 39.73
C LEU A 355 6.82 -3.68 40.69
#